data_AF-C0Z3H9-F1
#
_entry.id   AF-C0Z3H9-F1
#
_cell.length_a   1.000
_cell.length_b   1.000
_cell.length_c   1.000
_cell.angle_alpha   90.00
_cell.angle_beta   90.00
_cell.angle_gamma   90.00
#
_symmetry.space_group_name_H-M   'P 1'
#
loop_
_entity.id
_entity.type
_entity.pdbx_description
1 polymer ?
#
loop_
_entity_poly.entity_id
_entity_poly.type
_entity_poly.pdbx_seq_one_letter_code
_entity_poly.pdbx_strand_id
1 'polypeptide(L)'
;MAFTIQFVREFTRLGLNRSIGGVLALAFSRELSPVITSIVVAGRMGSAFAAELGTMQVSEQTDTLRVLGADPIDYLITPRVIASCLALPFLTLMCFTVGMASSALLSDAVYGISINIIMDSAHRALRPWDIVSAMIKSQVFGAIISVISCSWGVTTTGGAKGVGESTTSAVVMSLVGIFIADFVLSSFFFQGAGDSLKNCV
;
A
#
# COMPACT_ATOMS: atom_id res chain seq x y z
N MET A 1 5.88 -2.16 15.70
CA MET A 1 5.81 -2.19 17.18
C MET A 1 4.70 -3.07 17.70
N ALA A 2 3.40 -2.74 17.54
CA ALA A 2 2.31 -3.58 18.06
C ALA A 2 2.35 -5.02 17.52
N PHE A 3 2.54 -5.18 16.20
CA PHE A 3 2.73 -6.48 15.55
C PHE A 3 3.92 -7.27 16.13
N THR A 4 5.04 -6.58 16.37
CA THR A 4 6.26 -7.14 16.96
C THR A 4 6.01 -7.70 18.37
N ILE A 5 5.28 -6.99 19.23
CA ILE A 5 4.95 -7.44 20.60
C ILE A 5 4.16 -8.76 20.55
N GLN A 6 3.15 -8.83 19.68
CA GLN A 6 2.29 -10.01 19.54
C GLN A 6 3.10 -11.22 19.05
N PHE A 7 3.89 -11.04 17.99
CA PHE A 7 4.69 -12.12 17.42
C PHE A 7 5.81 -12.58 18.35
N VAL A 8 6.56 -11.66 18.96
CA VAL A 8 7.63 -12.02 19.89
C VAL A 8 7.08 -12.82 21.07
N ARG A 9 5.95 -12.40 21.63
CA ARG A 9 5.33 -13.09 22.77
C ARG A 9 4.96 -14.53 22.45
N GLU A 10 4.35 -14.79 21.29
CA GLU A 10 3.96 -16.16 20.94
C GLU A 10 5.14 -17.03 20.50
N PHE A 11 6.10 -16.49 19.76
CA PHE A 11 7.29 -17.25 19.39
C PHE A 11 8.20 -17.55 20.59
N THR A 12 8.22 -16.67 21.60
CA THR A 12 8.95 -16.93 22.86
C THR A 12 8.32 -18.09 23.62
N ARG A 13 6.98 -18.20 23.64
CA ARG A 13 6.29 -19.35 24.24
C ARG A 13 6.59 -20.67 23.52
N LEU A 14 6.84 -20.62 22.22
CA LEU A 14 7.23 -21.78 21.41
C LEU A 14 8.74 -22.08 21.45
N GLY A 15 9.55 -21.25 22.13
CA GLY A 15 11.01 -21.38 22.17
C GLY A 15 11.74 -21.00 20.87
N LEU A 16 11.06 -20.34 19.93
CA LEU A 16 11.55 -20.04 18.57
C LEU A 16 12.12 -18.62 18.41
N ASN A 17 12.89 -18.14 19.40
CA ASN A 17 13.35 -16.75 19.44
C ASN A 17 14.22 -16.32 18.25
N ARG A 18 14.97 -17.26 17.65
CA ARG A 18 15.87 -16.97 16.52
C ARG A 18 15.15 -16.81 15.18
N SER A 19 13.89 -17.25 15.07
CA SER A 19 13.12 -17.19 13.81
C SER A 19 12.19 -15.97 13.73
N ILE A 20 12.08 -15.20 14.82
CA ILE A 20 11.17 -14.06 14.91
C ILE A 20 11.48 -13.01 13.84
N GLY A 21 12.77 -12.69 13.63
CA GLY A 21 13.19 -11.68 12.66
C GLY A 21 12.79 -12.05 11.22
N GLY A 22 12.97 -13.31 10.83
CA GLY A 22 12.56 -13.80 9.52
C GLY A 22 11.05 -13.72 9.28
N VAL A 23 10.23 -14.14 10.25
CA VAL A 23 8.77 -14.09 10.13
C VAL A 23 8.26 -12.65 10.05
N LEU A 24 8.80 -11.75 10.89
CA LEU A 24 8.47 -10.34 10.84
C LEU A 24 8.82 -9.73 9.49
N ALA A 25 10.02 -10.02 8.97
CA ALA A 25 10.47 -9.52 7.68
C ALA A 25 9.59 -9.97 6.51
N LEU A 26 9.19 -11.24 6.51
CA LEU A 26 8.28 -11.79 5.50
C LEU A 26 6.87 -11.18 5.62
N ALA A 27 6.35 -11.02 6.83
CA ALA A 27 5.04 -10.42 7.05
C ALA A 27 4.99 -8.94 6.62
N PHE A 28 6.03 -8.16 6.92
CA PHE A 28 6.14 -6.77 6.49
C PHE A 28 6.29 -6.64 4.98
N SER A 29 7.21 -7.39 4.36
CA SER A 29 7.46 -7.29 2.92
C SER A 29 6.26 -7.74 2.08
N ARG A 30 5.63 -8.87 2.42
CA ARG A 30 4.60 -9.47 1.56
C ARG A 30 3.23 -8.80 1.63
N GLU A 31 2.86 -8.34 2.82
CA GLU A 31 1.49 -7.90 3.10
C GLU A 31 1.42 -6.56 3.85
N LEU A 32 1.98 -6.48 5.06
CA LEU A 32 1.72 -5.34 5.94
C LEU A 32 2.19 -4.00 5.36
N SER A 33 3.42 -3.92 4.85
CA SER A 33 3.97 -2.65 4.36
C SER A 33 3.21 -2.11 3.14
N PRO A 34 2.99 -2.87 2.05
CA PRO A 34 2.27 -2.36 0.89
C PRO A 34 0.80 -2.03 1.20
N VAL A 35 0.10 -2.87 1.97
CA VAL A 35 -1.32 -2.66 2.28
C VAL A 35 -1.51 -1.45 3.20
N ILE A 36 -0.80 -1.37 4.32
CA ILE A 36 -0.98 -0.25 5.28
C ILE A 36 -0.63 1.09 4.64
N THR A 37 0.45 1.15 3.87
CA THR A 37 0.87 2.36 3.18
C THR A 37 -0.21 2.81 2.18
N SER A 38 -0.76 1.88 1.39
CA SER A 38 -1.79 2.19 0.40
C SER A 38 -3.09 2.70 1.05
N ILE A 39 -3.51 2.15 2.19
CA ILE A 39 -4.68 2.62 2.96
C ILE A 39 -4.49 4.08 3.39
N VAL A 40 -3.33 4.42 3.94
CA VAL A 40 -3.03 5.79 4.38
C VAL A 40 -3.01 6.76 3.20
N VAL A 41 -2.42 6.35 2.08
CA VAL A 41 -2.33 7.16 0.86
C VAL A 41 -3.69 7.33 0.20
N ALA A 42 -4.55 6.31 0.17
CA ALA A 42 -5.92 6.41 -0.30
C ALA A 42 -6.70 7.46 0.51
N GLY A 43 -6.57 7.45 1.84
CA GLY A 43 -7.21 8.42 2.72
C GLY A 43 -6.69 9.86 2.54
N ARG A 44 -5.38 10.06 2.40
CA ARG A 44 -4.78 11.41 2.32
C ARG A 44 -4.72 11.95 0.90
N MET A 45 -4.03 11.25 0.00
CA MET A 45 -3.85 11.67 -1.40
C MET A 45 -5.10 11.42 -2.23
N GLY A 46 -5.78 10.29 -2.04
CA GLY A 46 -7.01 9.99 -2.78
C GLY A 46 -8.11 11.01 -2.51
N SER A 47 -8.37 11.34 -1.24
CA SER A 47 -9.31 12.41 -0.86
C SER A 47 -8.93 13.76 -1.45
N ALA A 48 -7.64 14.13 -1.42
CA ALA A 48 -7.16 15.40 -1.97
C ALA A 48 -7.40 15.49 -3.49
N PHE A 49 -7.11 14.41 -4.23
CA PHE A 49 -7.34 14.36 -5.67
C PHE A 49 -8.83 14.48 -6.01
N ALA A 50 -9.69 13.74 -5.30
CA ALA A 50 -11.14 13.81 -5.50
C ALA A 50 -11.69 15.20 -5.15
N ALA A 51 -11.22 15.83 -4.07
CA ALA A 51 -11.68 17.15 -3.62
C ALA A 51 -11.28 18.25 -4.60
N GLU A 52 -10.04 18.23 -5.06
CA GLU A 52 -9.51 19.24 -5.98
C GLU A 52 -10.20 19.14 -7.35
N LEU A 53 -10.29 17.93 -7.92
CA LEU A 53 -10.99 17.71 -9.19
C LEU A 53 -12.49 17.98 -9.07
N GLY A 54 -13.12 17.59 -7.95
CA GLY A 54 -14.52 17.89 -7.70
C GLY A 54 -14.79 19.39 -7.59
N THR A 55 -13.88 20.15 -6.98
CA THR A 55 -13.99 21.61 -6.90
C THR A 55 -13.82 22.25 -8.28
N MET A 56 -12.88 21.76 -9.08
CA MET A 56 -12.69 22.21 -10.47
C MET A 56 -13.91 21.89 -11.34
N GLN A 57 -14.52 20.72 -11.16
CA GLN A 57 -15.73 20.31 -11.88
C GLN A 57 -16.94 21.17 -11.52
N VAL A 58 -17.17 21.41 -10.23
CA VAL A 58 -18.28 22.26 -9.74
C VAL A 58 -18.10 23.72 -10.13
N SER A 59 -16.85 24.17 -10.32
CA SER A 59 -16.52 25.54 -10.75
C SER A 59 -16.40 25.67 -12.28
N GLU A 60 -16.81 24.64 -13.04
CA GLU A 60 -16.75 24.59 -14.52
C GLU A 60 -15.34 24.80 -15.12
N GLN A 61 -14.28 24.64 -14.32
CA GLN A 61 -12.90 24.81 -14.77
C GLN A 61 -12.47 23.69 -15.72
N THR A 62 -12.96 22.46 -15.50
CA THR A 62 -12.73 21.31 -16.38
C THR A 62 -13.38 21.48 -17.74
N ASP A 63 -14.57 22.09 -17.80
CA ASP A 63 -15.25 22.39 -19.05
C ASP A 63 -14.61 23.58 -19.78
N THR A 64 -14.12 24.57 -19.02
CA THR A 64 -13.31 25.66 -19.58
C THR A 64 -12.06 25.12 -20.30
N LEU A 65 -11.38 24.12 -19.73
CA LEU A 65 -10.23 23.48 -20.39
C LEU A 65 -10.62 22.82 -21.73
N ARG A 66 -11.79 22.17 -21.80
CA ARG A 66 -12.29 21.57 -23.05
C ARG A 66 -12.56 22.63 -24.12
N VAL A 67 -13.11 23.79 -23.74
CA VAL A 67 -13.34 24.92 -24.66
C VAL A 67 -12.03 25.50 -25.17
N LEU A 68 -10.97 25.49 -24.36
CA LEU A 68 -9.62 25.90 -24.75
C LEU A 68 -8.89 24.87 -25.62
N GLY A 69 -9.51 23.73 -25.92
CA GLY A 69 -8.94 22.66 -26.75
C GLY A 69 -7.96 21.75 -26.03
N ALA A 70 -7.91 21.78 -24.69
CA ALA A 70 -7.08 20.89 -23.89
C ALA A 70 -7.92 19.75 -23.29
N ASP A 71 -7.46 18.50 -23.43
CA ASP A 71 -8.13 17.36 -22.82
C ASP A 71 -7.87 17.31 -21.30
N PRO A 72 -8.91 17.41 -20.46
CA PRO A 72 -8.74 17.46 -19.00
C PRO A 72 -8.19 16.15 -18.43
N ILE A 73 -8.40 15.02 -19.11
CA ILE A 73 -7.85 13.71 -18.70
C ILE A 73 -6.32 13.74 -18.79
N ASP A 74 -5.78 14.16 -19.93
CA ASP A 74 -4.34 14.19 -20.15
C ASP A 74 -3.65 15.26 -19.31
N TYR A 75 -4.31 16.41 -19.11
CA TYR A 75 -3.73 17.53 -18.38
C TYR A 75 -3.80 17.35 -16.84
N LEU A 76 -4.89 16.79 -16.31
CA LEU A 76 -5.10 16.71 -14.85
C LEU A 76 -4.90 15.29 -14.30
N ILE A 77 -5.40 14.25 -14.97
CA ILE A 77 -5.49 12.90 -14.42
C ILE A 77 -4.20 12.13 -14.66
N THR A 78 -3.74 12.07 -15.92
CA THR A 78 -2.53 11.34 -16.33
C THR A 78 -1.29 11.66 -15.47
N PRO A 79 -0.92 12.94 -15.22
CA PRO A 79 0.23 13.25 -14.36
C PRO A 79 0.04 12.78 -12.91
N ARG A 80 -1.18 12.84 -12.35
CA ARG A 80 -1.47 12.37 -10.99
C ARG A 80 -1.33 10.85 -10.87
N VAL A 81 -1.78 10.12 -11.89
CA VAL A 81 -1.67 8.65 -11.95
C VAL A 81 -0.22 8.23 -12.04
N ILE A 82 0.58 8.88 -12.89
CA ILE A 82 2.02 8.58 -12.98
C ILE A 82 2.73 8.92 -11.67
N ALA A 83 2.41 10.06 -11.06
CA ALA A 83 3.00 10.47 -9.79
C ALA A 83 2.65 9.50 -8.65
N SER A 84 1.40 9.04 -8.52
CA SER A 84 1.01 8.09 -7.47
C SER A 84 1.64 6.72 -7.67
N CYS A 85 1.73 6.26 -8.92
CA CYS A 85 2.33 5.00 -9.34
C CYS A 85 3.83 4.95 -8.98
N LEU A 86 4.54 6.07 -9.11
CA LEU A 86 5.96 6.19 -8.74
C LEU A 86 6.17 6.47 -7.24
N ALA A 87 5.28 7.26 -6.61
CA ALA A 87 5.45 7.65 -5.21
C ALA A 87 5.18 6.51 -4.22
N LEU A 88 4.17 5.67 -4.49
CA LEU A 88 3.82 4.57 -3.58
C LEU A 88 4.93 3.53 -3.36
N PRO A 89 5.63 3.00 -4.38
CA PRO A 89 6.70 2.04 -4.14
C PRO A 89 7.84 2.60 -3.30
N PHE A 90 8.11 3.91 -3.40
CA PHE A 90 9.09 4.54 -2.53
C PHE A 90 8.61 4.64 -1.08
N LEU A 91 7.34 5.01 -0.89
CA LEU A 91 6.71 5.09 0.42
C LEU A 91 6.63 3.71 1.11
N THR A 92 6.34 2.64 0.38
CA THR A 92 6.27 1.28 0.93
C THR A 92 7.64 0.77 1.37
N LEU A 93 8.70 1.10 0.63
CA LEU A 93 10.07 0.78 0.99
C LEU A 93 10.48 1.51 2.27
N MET A 94 10.11 2.79 2.42
CA MET A 94 10.29 3.54 3.67
C MET A 94 9.49 2.92 4.82
N CYS A 95 8.24 2.50 4.58
CA CYS A 95 7.42 1.83 5.59
C CYS A 95 8.09 0.53 6.07
N PHE A 96 8.65 -0.25 5.14
CA PHE A 96 9.34 -1.49 5.45
C PHE A 96 10.60 -1.27 6.30
N THR A 97 11.47 -0.32 5.91
CA THR A 97 12.73 -0.05 6.64
C THR A 97 12.46 0.48 8.05
N VAL A 98 11.54 1.44 8.19
CA VAL A 98 11.14 1.98 9.49
C VAL A 98 10.43 0.92 10.34
N GLY A 99 9.59 0.08 9.73
CA GLY A 99 8.90 -1.03 10.41
C GLY A 99 9.87 -2.07 10.96
N MET A 100 10.88 -2.44 10.18
CA MET A 100 11.93 -3.38 10.60
C MET A 100 12.84 -2.77 11.67
N ALA A 101 13.31 -1.53 11.50
CA ALA A 101 14.13 -0.83 12.48
C ALA A 101 13.39 -0.70 13.83
N SER A 102 12.12 -0.29 13.80
CA SER A 102 11.29 -0.17 15.00
C SER A 102 11.06 -1.53 15.68
N SER A 103 10.94 -2.60 14.91
CA SER A 103 10.77 -3.96 15.45
C SER A 103 12.04 -4.45 16.13
N ALA A 104 13.19 -4.20 15.51
CA ALA A 104 14.48 -4.60 16.05
C ALA A 104 14.83 -3.86 17.36
N LEU A 105 14.60 -2.55 17.41
CA LEU A 105 14.80 -1.74 18.62
C LEU A 105 13.89 -2.20 19.77
N LEU A 106 12.63 -2.52 19.48
CA LEU A 106 11.68 -2.95 20.50
C LEU A 106 12.02 -4.33 21.06
N SER A 107 12.44 -5.26 20.21
CA SER A 107 12.84 -6.60 20.63
C SER A 107 14.09 -6.60 21.50
N ASP A 108 15.03 -5.70 21.23
CA ASP A 108 16.22 -5.51 22.07
C ASP A 108 15.83 -4.90 23.44
N ALA A 109 15.10 -3.79 23.43
CA ALA A 109 14.76 -3.04 24.64
C ALA A 109 13.82 -3.78 25.61
N VAL A 110 12.84 -4.54 25.10
CA VAL A 110 11.79 -5.16 25.93
C VAL A 110 12.04 -6.64 26.18
N TYR A 111 12.60 -7.35 25.19
CA TYR A 111 12.71 -8.82 25.23
C TYR A 111 14.17 -9.31 25.33
N GLY A 112 15.16 -8.41 25.31
CA GLY A 112 16.58 -8.76 25.41
C GLY A 112 17.09 -9.58 24.22
N ILE A 113 16.39 -9.53 23.07
CA ILE A 113 16.81 -10.22 21.86
C ILE A 113 17.71 -9.28 21.07
N SER A 114 18.99 -9.63 20.95
CA SER A 114 19.96 -8.81 20.24
C SER A 114 19.52 -8.46 18.82
N ILE A 115 19.66 -7.18 18.46
CA ILE A 115 19.37 -6.64 17.14
C ILE A 115 20.01 -7.43 16.00
N ASN A 116 21.23 -7.95 16.21
CA ASN A 116 21.97 -8.71 15.21
C ASN A 116 21.28 -10.05 14.88
N ILE A 117 20.69 -10.71 15.87
CA ILE A 117 19.97 -11.97 15.66
C ILE A 117 18.74 -11.73 14.78
N ILE A 118 18.04 -10.62 15.00
CA ILE A 118 16.84 -10.26 14.26
C ILE A 118 17.18 -9.88 12.82
N MET A 119 18.20 -9.04 12.63
CA MET A 119 18.63 -8.61 11.30
C MET A 119 19.19 -9.77 10.47
N ASP A 120 19.99 -10.65 11.07
CA ASP A 120 20.54 -11.82 10.39
C ASP A 120 19.43 -12.83 10.05
N SER A 121 18.49 -13.07 10.98
CA SER A 121 17.30 -13.90 10.73
C SER A 121 16.42 -13.32 9.61
N ALA A 122 16.22 -12.00 9.60
CA ALA A 122 15.49 -11.29 8.56
C ALA A 122 16.17 -11.42 7.20
N HIS A 123 17.49 -11.20 7.14
CA HIS A 123 18.27 -11.27 5.91
C HIS A 123 18.26 -12.68 5.31
N ARG A 124 18.33 -13.72 6.15
CA ARG A 124 18.25 -15.11 5.70
C ARG A 124 16.86 -15.53 5.19
N ALA A 125 15.80 -14.92 5.72
CA ALA A 125 14.42 -15.24 5.33
C ALA A 125 13.95 -14.46 4.09
N LEU A 126 14.35 -13.19 3.97
CA LEU A 126 13.99 -12.32 2.85
C LEU A 126 14.62 -12.81 1.55
N ARG A 127 13.78 -13.07 0.55
CA ARG A 127 14.25 -13.25 -0.82
C ARG A 127 14.16 -11.92 -1.57
N PRO A 128 15.05 -11.66 -2.54
CA PRO A 128 14.94 -10.48 -3.40
C PRO A 128 13.56 -10.36 -4.07
N TRP A 129 12.93 -11.50 -4.36
CA TRP A 129 11.58 -11.58 -4.91
C TRP A 129 10.49 -11.00 -3.99
N ASP A 130 10.64 -11.10 -2.67
CA ASP A 130 9.67 -10.55 -1.72
C ASP A 130 9.64 -9.02 -1.78
N ILE A 131 10.80 -8.39 -2.01
CA ILE A 131 10.89 -6.93 -2.15
C ILE A 131 10.33 -6.48 -3.51
N VAL A 132 10.70 -7.18 -4.59
CA VAL A 132 10.21 -6.86 -5.95
C VAL A 132 8.69 -7.01 -6.04
N SER A 133 8.13 -8.08 -5.47
CA SER A 133 6.67 -8.28 -5.45
C SER A 133 5.96 -7.20 -4.63
N ALA A 134 6.53 -6.75 -3.51
CA ALA A 134 6.00 -5.63 -2.73
C ALA A 134 5.98 -4.32 -3.54
N MET A 135 7.04 -4.04 -4.30
CA MET A 135 7.10 -2.87 -5.17
C MET A 135 6.05 -2.93 -6.27
N ILE A 136 5.90 -4.07 -6.97
CA ILE A 136 4.89 -4.24 -8.01
C ILE A 136 3.47 -4.08 -7.43
N LYS A 137 3.17 -4.73 -6.30
CA LYS A 137 1.88 -4.56 -5.60
C LYS A 137 1.59 -3.08 -5.32
N SER A 138 2.57 -2.38 -4.74
CA SER A 138 2.40 -0.97 -4.38
C SER A 138 2.21 -0.04 -5.58
N GLN A 139 2.83 -0.36 -6.71
CA GLN A 139 2.64 0.37 -7.97
C GLN A 139 1.20 0.20 -8.49
N VAL A 140 0.68 -1.02 -8.46
CA VAL A 140 -0.72 -1.32 -8.84
C VAL A 140 -1.70 -0.60 -7.91
N PHE A 141 -1.46 -0.62 -6.59
CA PHE A 141 -2.30 0.11 -5.63
C PHE A 141 -2.31 1.62 -5.91
N GLY A 142 -1.18 2.18 -6.36
CA GLY A 142 -1.06 3.61 -6.68
C GLY A 142 -1.88 4.00 -7.89
N ALA A 143 -1.83 3.16 -8.92
CA ALA A 143 -2.68 3.31 -10.10
C ALA A 143 -4.17 3.25 -9.70
N ILE A 144 -4.58 2.22 -8.94
CA ILE A 144 -5.97 2.05 -8.48
C ILE A 144 -6.47 3.27 -7.71
N ILE A 145 -5.71 3.74 -6.71
CA ILE A 145 -6.08 4.90 -5.89
C ILE A 145 -6.27 6.13 -6.78
N SER A 146 -5.31 6.42 -7.65
CA SER A 146 -5.37 7.61 -8.49
C SER A 146 -6.51 7.57 -9.50
N VAL A 147 -6.72 6.44 -10.17
CA VAL A 147 -7.78 6.28 -11.18
C VAL A 147 -9.15 6.40 -10.53
N ILE A 148 -9.38 5.71 -9.40
CA ILE A 148 -10.66 5.77 -8.68
C ILE A 148 -10.90 7.17 -8.10
N SER A 149 -9.87 7.79 -7.51
CA SER A 149 -10.03 9.12 -6.91
C SER A 149 -10.29 10.20 -7.96
N CYS A 150 -9.61 10.12 -9.11
CA CYS A 150 -9.81 11.09 -10.18
C CYS A 150 -11.16 10.89 -10.90
N SER A 151 -11.61 9.64 -11.07
CA SER A 151 -12.91 9.38 -11.70
C SER A 151 -14.06 9.93 -10.85
N TRP A 152 -14.07 9.68 -9.55
CA TRP A 152 -15.05 10.29 -8.63
C TRP A 152 -14.98 11.82 -8.60
N GLY A 153 -13.78 12.40 -8.66
CA GLY A 153 -13.59 13.85 -8.73
C GLY A 153 -14.22 14.49 -9.97
N VAL A 154 -14.00 13.92 -11.15
CA VAL A 154 -14.55 14.47 -12.42
C VAL A 154 -16.05 14.23 -12.57
N THR A 155 -16.61 13.19 -11.94
CA THR A 155 -18.06 12.94 -11.95
C THR A 155 -18.83 13.67 -10.84
N THR A 156 -18.16 14.51 -10.07
CA THR A 156 -18.79 15.21 -8.94
C THR A 156 -19.84 16.22 -9.42
N THR A 157 -21.02 16.21 -8.80
CA THR A 157 -22.13 17.15 -9.07
C THR A 157 -22.74 17.64 -7.75
N GLY A 158 -23.50 18.74 -7.77
CA GLY A 158 -24.24 19.18 -6.58
C GLY A 158 -23.46 20.08 -5.61
N GLY A 159 -22.52 20.88 -6.11
CA GLY A 159 -21.87 21.92 -5.32
C GLY A 159 -20.89 21.39 -4.27
N ALA A 160 -20.59 22.19 -3.24
CA ALA A 160 -19.66 21.83 -2.17
C ALA A 160 -20.06 20.57 -1.39
N LYS A 161 -21.36 20.29 -1.26
CA LYS A 161 -21.85 19.06 -0.61
C LYS A 161 -21.48 17.82 -1.42
N GLY A 162 -21.66 17.89 -2.74
CA GLY A 162 -21.30 16.81 -3.65
C GLY A 162 -19.81 16.50 -3.68
N VAL A 163 -18.95 17.52 -3.51
CA VAL A 163 -17.49 17.33 -3.36
C VAL A 163 -17.20 16.48 -2.13
N GLY A 164 -17.83 16.78 -0.99
CA GLY A 164 -17.71 15.99 0.22
C GLY A 164 -18.11 14.52 0.01
N GLU A 165 -19.31 14.28 -0.55
CA GLU A 165 -19.82 12.92 -0.78
C GLU A 165 -18.97 12.13 -1.79
N SER A 166 -18.47 12.79 -2.82
CA SER A 166 -17.60 12.17 -3.82
C SER A 166 -16.23 11.83 -3.25
N THR A 167 -15.68 12.68 -2.37
CA THR A 167 -14.40 12.39 -1.69
C THR A 167 -14.50 11.19 -0.77
N THR A 168 -15.57 11.06 0.02
CA THR A 168 -15.76 9.89 0.89
C THR A 168 -15.96 8.62 0.07
N SER A 169 -16.77 8.71 -1.00
CA SER A 169 -17.01 7.58 -1.90
C SER A 169 -15.74 7.14 -2.62
N ALA A 170 -14.89 8.08 -3.06
CA ALA A 170 -13.60 7.81 -3.68
C ALA A 170 -12.67 7.01 -2.76
N VAL A 171 -12.58 7.38 -1.48
CA VAL A 171 -11.74 6.66 -0.50
C VAL A 171 -12.26 5.25 -0.28
N VAL A 172 -13.56 5.09 -0.04
CA VAL A 172 -14.16 3.78 0.22
C VAL A 172 -13.97 2.84 -0.98
N MET A 173 -14.25 3.33 -2.19
CA MET A 173 -14.08 2.53 -3.42
C MET A 173 -12.61 2.20 -3.68
N SER A 174 -11.69 3.13 -3.38
CA SER A 174 -10.25 2.88 -3.47
C SER A 174 -9.81 1.78 -2.50
N LEU A 175 -10.29 1.80 -1.25
CA LEU A 175 -9.97 0.78 -0.25
C LEU A 175 -10.49 -0.60 -0.66
N VAL A 176 -11.73 -0.69 -1.15
CA VAL A 176 -12.29 -1.95 -1.67
C VAL A 176 -11.46 -2.45 -2.86
N GLY A 177 -11.10 -1.56 -3.80
CA GLY A 177 -10.26 -1.89 -4.95
C GLY A 177 -8.87 -2.40 -4.54
N ILE A 178 -8.24 -1.78 -3.54
CA ILE A 178 -6.95 -2.22 -2.98
C ILE A 178 -7.05 -3.63 -2.41
N PHE A 179 -8.07 -3.93 -1.59
CA PHE A 179 -8.20 -5.27 -0.99
C PHE A 179 -8.45 -6.36 -2.03
N ILE A 180 -9.27 -6.07 -3.05
CA ILE A 180 -9.50 -7.01 -4.16
C ILE A 180 -8.19 -7.24 -4.93
N ALA A 181 -7.47 -6.17 -5.27
CA ALA A 181 -6.21 -6.26 -5.97
C ALA A 181 -5.14 -6.99 -5.15
N ASP A 182 -5.09 -6.75 -3.84
CA ASP A 182 -4.16 -7.42 -2.93
C ASP A 182 -4.42 -8.93 -2.90
N PHE A 183 -5.68 -9.35 -2.77
CA PHE A 183 -6.05 -10.77 -2.84
C PHE A 183 -5.62 -11.42 -4.16
N VAL A 184 -5.91 -10.76 -5.29
CA VAL A 184 -5.57 -11.29 -6.63
C VAL A 184 -4.05 -11.37 -6.81
N LEU A 185 -3.31 -10.31 -6.47
CA LEU A 185 -1.86 -10.27 -6.62
C LEU A 185 -1.16 -11.22 -5.65
N SER A 186 -1.64 -11.32 -4.41
CA SER A 186 -1.09 -12.25 -3.43
C SER A 186 -1.32 -13.70 -3.87
N SER A 187 -2.52 -14.02 -4.38
CA SER A 187 -2.80 -15.33 -4.97
C SER A 187 -1.84 -15.62 -6.12
N PHE A 188 -1.66 -14.69 -7.07
CA PHE A 188 -0.79 -14.90 -8.21
C PHE A 188 0.69 -15.05 -7.85
N PHE A 189 1.21 -14.22 -6.93
CA PHE A 189 2.62 -14.26 -6.55
C PHE A 189 2.99 -15.41 -5.60
N PHE A 190 2.06 -15.85 -4.75
CA PHE A 190 2.32 -16.86 -3.72
C PHE A 190 1.64 -18.22 -3.97
N GLN A 191 0.84 -18.39 -5.03
CA GLN A 191 0.34 -19.71 -5.47
C GLN A 191 1.47 -20.68 -5.87
N GLY A 192 2.71 -20.20 -6.05
CA GLY A 192 3.89 -21.04 -6.26
C GLY A 192 4.29 -21.94 -5.08
N ALA A 193 3.66 -21.83 -3.91
CA ALA A 193 3.79 -22.81 -2.82
C ALA A 193 2.80 -24.00 -2.95
N GLY A 194 2.02 -24.09 -4.04
CA GLY A 194 1.18 -25.23 -4.38
C GLY A 194 1.87 -26.30 -5.25
N ASP A 195 2.95 -25.97 -5.95
CA ASP A 195 3.62 -26.91 -6.88
C ASP A 195 4.56 -27.91 -6.20
N SER A 196 4.83 -27.78 -4.89
CA SER A 196 5.54 -28.84 -4.15
C SER A 196 4.65 -30.06 -3.83
N LEU A 197 3.32 -29.95 -3.91
CA LEU A 197 2.42 -31.10 -3.77
C LEU A 197 2.11 -31.80 -5.10
N LYS A 198 2.36 -31.14 -6.24
CA LYS A 198 2.14 -31.72 -7.57
C LYS A 198 3.30 -32.59 -8.06
N ASN A 199 4.49 -32.40 -7.48
CA ASN A 199 5.69 -33.21 -7.77
C ASN A 199 5.89 -34.40 -6.81
N CYS A 200 4.92 -34.67 -5.94
CA CYS A 200 4.91 -35.83 -5.03
C CYS A 200 3.77 -36.83 -5.31
N VAL A 201 3.10 -36.72 -6.47
CA VAL A 201 2.16 -37.73 -6.98
C VAL A 201 2.74 -38.34 -8.25
#